data_AF-A0A2N0KFH0-F1
#
_entry.id   AF-A0A2N0KFH0-F1
#
_cell.length_a   1.000
_cell.length_b   1.000
_cell.length_c   1.000
_cell.angle_alpha   90.00
_cell.angle_beta   90.00
_cell.angle_gamma   90.00
#
_symmetry.space_group_name_H-M   'P 1'
#
loop_
_entity.id
_entity.type
_entity.pdbx_description
1 polymer ?
#
loop_
_entity_poly.entity_id
_entity_poly.type
_entity_poly.pdbx_seq_one_letter_code
_entity_poly.pdbx_strand_id
1 'polypeptide(L)'
;MARAIIRACGGVLAVTSANRHGQPPATTADEVIAAFGDLLPVLDGGDRPEGIPSTVVDLTVDPPRLLRAGAVDVSVLFPPPQRDPSRDPDGDPPRPNDPDQPAPDAPETAL
;
A
#
# COMPACT_ATOMS: atom_id res chain seq x y z
N MET A 1 -2.06 -13.06 20.20
CA MET A 1 -3.39 -13.09 20.84
C MET A 1 -4.55 -12.74 19.89
N ALA A 2 -4.56 -11.55 19.26
CA ALA A 2 -5.69 -11.02 18.48
C ALA A 2 -6.39 -12.04 17.52
N ARG A 3 -5.63 -12.79 16.71
CA ARG A 3 -6.20 -13.80 15.78
C ARG A 3 -7.02 -14.88 16.48
N ALA A 4 -6.63 -15.30 17.69
CA ALA A 4 -7.36 -16.32 18.44
C ALA A 4 -8.72 -15.79 18.91
N ILE A 5 -8.76 -14.54 19.40
CA ILE A 5 -9.99 -13.86 19.82
C ILE A 5 -10.95 -13.72 18.63
N ILE A 6 -10.45 -13.20 17.49
CA ILE A 6 -11.27 -13.03 16.28
C ILE A 6 -11.91 -14.36 15.85
N ARG A 7 -11.14 -15.46 15.89
CA ARG A 7 -11.68 -16.80 15.59
C ARG A 7 -12.75 -17.25 16.59
N ALA A 8 -12.53 -17.02 17.88
CA ALA A 8 -13.50 -17.34 18.92
C ALA A 8 -14.80 -16.53 18.79
N CYS A 9 -14.73 -15.31 18.25
CA CYS A 9 -15.90 -14.46 17.97
C CYS A 9 -16.66 -14.81 16.67
N GLY A 10 -16.32 -15.91 15.98
CA GLY A 10 -16.97 -16.29 14.71
C GLY A 10 -16.28 -15.75 13.45
N GLY A 11 -15.05 -15.24 13.58
CA GLY A 11 -14.18 -14.90 12.45
C GLY A 11 -14.09 -13.42 12.09
N VAL A 12 -14.97 -12.57 12.64
CA VAL A 12 -14.97 -11.12 12.41
C VAL A 12 -15.09 -10.40 13.75
N LEU A 13 -14.30 -9.34 13.91
CA LEU A 13 -14.39 -8.45 15.08
C LEU A 13 -14.15 -7.01 14.60
N ALA A 14 -15.18 -6.17 14.70
CA ALA A 14 -15.04 -4.75 14.44
C ALA A 14 -14.37 -4.08 15.65
N VAL A 15 -13.24 -3.41 15.43
CA VAL A 15 -12.46 -2.77 16.49
C VAL A 15 -11.94 -1.41 16.07
N THR A 16 -11.67 -0.57 17.06
CA THR A 16 -10.89 0.68 16.94
C THR A 16 -9.67 0.59 17.85
N SER A 17 -8.83 1.63 17.86
CA SER A 17 -7.85 1.79 18.94
C SER A 17 -8.55 1.95 20.30
N ALA A 18 -7.91 1.46 21.36
CA ALA A 18 -8.42 1.55 22.72
C ALA A 18 -8.01 2.89 23.35
N ASN A 19 -8.83 3.92 23.15
CA ASN A 19 -8.58 5.26 23.67
C ASN A 19 -9.86 6.07 23.72
N ARG A 20 -9.90 7.07 24.61
CA ARG A 20 -10.92 8.10 24.54
C ARG A 20 -10.74 8.93 23.27
N HIS A 21 -11.84 9.45 22.75
CA HIS A 21 -11.81 10.29 21.56
C HIS A 21 -10.81 11.46 21.74
N GLY A 22 -9.94 11.65 20.75
CA GLY A 22 -8.89 12.68 20.77
C GLY A 22 -7.66 12.36 21.61
N GLN A 23 -7.64 11.25 22.36
CA GLN A 23 -6.48 10.82 23.14
C GLN A 23 -5.61 9.82 22.36
N PRO A 24 -4.32 9.68 22.69
CA PRO A 24 -3.46 8.65 22.11
C PRO A 24 -4.00 7.22 22.37
N PRO A 25 -3.78 6.27 21.45
CA PRO A 25 -4.05 4.85 21.68
C PRO A 25 -3.31 4.31 22.90
N ALA A 26 -3.99 3.57 23.78
CA ALA A 26 -3.33 2.84 24.85
C ALA A 26 -2.46 1.70 24.29
N THR A 27 -1.32 1.48 24.93
CA THR A 27 -0.32 0.46 24.62
C THR A 27 -0.23 -0.63 25.68
N THR A 28 -0.78 -0.38 26.86
CA THR A 28 -0.84 -1.31 27.99
C THR A 28 -2.28 -1.48 28.51
N ALA A 29 -2.54 -2.55 29.26
CA ALA A 29 -3.84 -2.76 29.90
C ALA A 29 -4.11 -1.70 30.99
N ASP A 30 -3.08 -1.30 31.73
CA ASP A 30 -3.17 -0.26 32.77
C ASP A 30 -3.60 1.10 32.19
N GLU A 31 -3.10 1.47 31.01
CA GLU A 31 -3.53 2.69 30.31
C GLU A 31 -5.01 2.63 29.91
N VAL A 32 -5.51 1.47 29.48
CA VAL A 32 -6.94 1.27 29.19
C VAL A 32 -7.77 1.42 30.47
N ILE A 33 -7.34 0.78 31.56
CA ILE A 33 -8.03 0.87 32.85
C ILE A 33 -8.02 2.30 33.39
N ALA A 34 -6.90 3.01 33.29
CA ALA A 34 -6.81 4.42 33.68
C ALA A 34 -7.73 5.31 32.84
N ALA A 35 -7.85 5.03 31.54
CA ALA A 35 -8.70 5.80 30.64
C ALA A 35 -10.20 5.52 30.85
N PHE A 36 -10.61 4.27 31.06
CA PHE A 36 -12.01 3.87 31.03
C PHE A 36 -12.59 3.44 32.40
N GLY A 37 -11.75 3.18 33.41
CA GLY A 37 -12.17 2.62 34.69
C GLY A 37 -12.89 1.28 34.50
N ASP A 38 -13.90 1.03 35.33
CA ASP A 38 -14.68 -0.22 35.32
C ASP A 38 -15.78 -0.27 34.24
N LEU A 39 -15.77 0.64 33.26
CA LEU A 39 -16.80 0.71 32.23
C LEU A 39 -16.78 -0.49 31.28
N LEU A 40 -15.64 -1.17 31.15
CA LEU A 40 -15.42 -2.21 30.15
C LEU A 40 -14.48 -3.30 30.72
N PRO A 41 -14.70 -4.58 30.40
CA PRO A 41 -13.72 -5.62 30.69
C PRO A 41 -12.46 -5.42 29.84
N VAL A 42 -11.29 -5.60 30.45
CA VAL A 42 -9.99 -5.48 29.79
C VAL A 42 -9.31 -6.84 29.75
N LEU A 43 -8.81 -7.22 28.58
CA LEU A 43 -7.98 -8.40 28.40
C LEU A 43 -6.53 -7.97 28.26
N ASP A 44 -5.72 -8.29 29.25
CA ASP A 44 -4.28 -8.04 29.22
C ASP A 44 -3.56 -9.07 28.34
N GLY A 45 -2.95 -8.57 27.26
CA GLY A 45 -2.15 -9.35 26.32
C GLY A 45 -0.65 -9.05 26.40
N GLY A 46 -0.22 -8.31 27.41
CA GLY A 46 1.10 -7.71 27.53
C GLY A 46 1.25 -6.39 26.75
N ASP A 47 2.38 -5.73 26.97
CA ASP A 47 2.68 -4.44 26.36
C ASP A 47 2.81 -4.56 24.84
N ARG A 48 2.20 -3.60 24.14
CA ARG A 48 2.40 -3.40 22.72
C ARG A 48 3.38 -2.25 22.52
N PRO A 49 4.41 -2.38 21.65
CA PRO A 49 5.17 -1.22 21.26
C PRO A 49 4.25 -0.16 20.64
N GLU A 50 4.55 1.12 20.91
CA GLU A 50 4.00 2.20 20.09
C GLU A 50 4.28 1.89 18.62
N GLY A 51 3.28 2.09 17.78
CA GLY A 51 3.37 1.62 16.41
C GLY A 51 2.46 2.40 15.50
N ILE A 52 2.94 2.58 14.28
CA ILE A 52 2.22 3.24 13.20
C ILE A 52 0.93 2.45 12.93
N PRO A 53 -0.24 3.12 12.79
CA PRO A 53 -1.48 2.46 12.40
C PRO A 53 -1.35 1.71 11.07
N SER A 54 -2.29 0.80 10.79
CA SER A 54 -2.30 0.05 9.53
C SER A 54 -2.44 0.97 8.31
N THR A 55 -1.77 0.60 7.21
CA THR A 55 -1.97 1.20 5.89
C THR A 55 -3.35 0.82 5.36
N VAL A 56 -4.07 1.78 4.76
CA VAL A 56 -5.42 1.57 4.20
C VAL A 56 -5.40 1.89 2.71
N VAL A 57 -5.82 0.93 1.90
CA VAL A 57 -5.91 1.04 0.44
C VAL A 57 -7.34 0.76 0.00
N ASP A 58 -7.85 1.63 -0.87
CA ASP A 58 -9.12 1.49 -1.57
C ASP A 58 -8.91 0.64 -2.81
N LEU A 59 -9.46 -0.58 -2.79
CA LEU A 59 -9.43 -1.54 -3.92
C LEU A 59 -10.73 -1.50 -4.74
N THR A 60 -11.63 -0.54 -4.48
CA THR A 60 -12.90 -0.42 -5.23
C THR A 60 -12.75 0.34 -6.55
N VAL A 61 -11.58 0.91 -6.80
CA VAL A 61 -11.21 1.69 -7.99
C VAL A 61 -9.95 1.14 -8.65
N ASP A 62 -9.78 1.42 -9.94
CA ASP A 62 -8.57 1.08 -10.72
C ASP A 62 -7.97 2.36 -11.33
N PRO A 63 -6.70 2.70 -11.04
CA PRO A 63 -5.78 1.99 -10.14
C PRO A 63 -6.18 2.10 -8.66
N PRO A 64 -5.80 1.12 -7.80
CA PRO A 64 -6.03 1.21 -6.37
C PRO A 64 -5.50 2.50 -5.75
N ARG A 65 -6.20 3.02 -4.73
CA ARG A 65 -5.88 4.33 -4.13
C ARG A 65 -5.47 4.20 -2.68
N LEU A 66 -4.35 4.80 -2.30
CA LEU A 66 -3.95 4.92 -0.90
C LEU A 66 -4.90 5.88 -0.16
N LEU A 67 -5.55 5.41 0.91
CA LEU A 67 -6.37 6.24 1.80
C LEU A 67 -5.60 6.71 3.03
N ARG A 68 -4.71 5.86 3.56
CA ARG A 68 -3.88 6.18 4.72
C ARG A 68 -2.55 5.45 4.65
N ALA A 69 -1.43 6.18 4.68
CA ALA A 69 -0.11 5.59 4.90
C ALA A 69 0.03 5.08 6.34
N GLY A 70 0.68 3.93 6.51
CA GLY A 70 0.77 3.26 7.80
C GLY A 70 1.97 2.31 7.91
N ALA A 71 1.85 1.29 8.74
CA ALA A 71 2.92 0.34 9.04
C ALA A 71 3.46 -0.45 7.83
N VAL A 72 2.71 -0.52 6.73
CA VAL A 72 3.17 -1.12 5.47
C VAL A 72 3.59 -0.01 4.53
N ASP A 73 4.85 -0.08 4.08
CA ASP A 73 5.43 0.89 3.15
C ASP A 73 4.67 0.94 1.82
N VAL A 74 4.37 2.15 1.37
CA VAL A 74 3.59 2.41 0.15
C VAL A 74 4.30 1.90 -1.09
N SER A 75 5.64 1.94 -1.14
CA SER A 75 6.42 1.43 -2.27
C SER A 75 6.30 -0.08 -2.47
N VAL A 76 6.00 -0.84 -1.40
CA VAL A 76 5.76 -2.29 -1.49
C VAL A 76 4.38 -2.57 -2.08
N LEU A 77 3.40 -1.71 -1.82
CA LEU A 77 2.02 -1.83 -2.32
C LEU A 77 1.87 -1.25 -3.74
N PHE A 78 2.61 -0.19 -4.03
CA PHE A 78 2.61 0.56 -5.28
C PHE A 78 4.04 0.69 -5.77
N PRO A 79 4.64 -0.40 -6.28
CA PRO A 79 6.00 -0.34 -6.79
C PRO A 79 6.05 0.68 -7.94
N PRO A 80 7.14 1.45 -8.04
CA PRO A 80 7.32 2.35 -9.17
C PRO A 80 7.24 1.53 -10.47
N PRO A 81 6.71 2.12 -11.57
CA PRO A 81 6.70 1.43 -12.85
C PRO A 81 8.12 1.00 -13.18
N GLN A 82 8.30 -0.30 -13.47
CA GLN A 82 9.60 -0.80 -13.86
C GLN A 82 9.97 -0.13 -15.19
N ARG A 83 11.09 0.60 -15.18
CA ARG A 83 11.63 1.19 -16.40
C ARG A 83 12.03 0.04 -17.31
N ASP A 84 11.35 -0.09 -18.43
CA ASP A 84 11.75 -1.03 -19.48
C ASP A 84 13.04 -0.50 -20.12
N PRO A 85 14.19 -1.18 -19.96
CA PRO A 85 15.45 -0.74 -20.53
C PRO A 85 15.48 -0.83 -22.06
N SER A 86 14.56 -1.57 -22.70
CA SER A 86 14.42 -1.62 -24.16
C SER A 86 13.65 -0.42 -24.72
N ARG A 87 13.01 0.38 -23.85
CA ARG A 87 12.41 1.66 -24.21
C ARG A 87 13.52 2.71 -24.23
N ASP A 88 14.14 2.84 -25.38
CA ASP A 88 15.25 3.74 -25.66
C ASP A 88 14.90 5.18 -25.24
N PRO A 89 15.68 5.85 -24.36
CA PRO A 89 15.40 7.23 -23.94
C PRO A 89 15.58 8.26 -25.05
N ASP A 90 16.31 7.92 -26.13
CA ASP A 90 16.66 8.81 -27.25
C ASP A 90 16.00 8.42 -28.58
N GLY A 91 15.07 7.46 -28.58
CA GLY A 91 14.38 7.01 -29.79
C GLY A 91 13.32 7.99 -30.27
N ASP A 92 13.73 9.12 -30.86
CA ASP A 92 12.85 9.92 -31.72
C ASP A 92 12.36 8.99 -32.85
N PRO A 93 11.04 8.78 -33.06
CA PRO A 93 10.60 8.07 -34.25
C PRO A 93 11.22 8.76 -35.48
N PRO A 94 11.71 8.00 -36.48
CA PRO A 94 12.34 8.59 -37.64
C PRO A 94 11.40 9.63 -38.24
N ARG A 95 11.88 10.88 -38.31
CA ARG A 95 11.09 11.97 -38.87
C ARG A 95 10.89 11.69 -40.36
N PRO A 96 9.70 11.97 -40.92
CA PRO A 96 9.53 11.93 -42.36
C PRO A 96 10.59 12.86 -43.00
N ASN A 97 11.47 12.29 -43.84
CA ASN A 97 12.60 12.94 -44.53
C ASN A 97 13.92 13.13 -43.75
N ASP A 98 14.32 12.18 -42.91
CA ASP A 98 15.69 12.14 -42.36
C ASP A 98 16.72 11.90 -43.48
N PRO A 99 17.70 12.81 -43.70
CA PRO A 99 18.68 12.71 -44.80
C PRO A 99 19.64 11.52 -44.68
N ASP A 100 19.75 10.88 -43.51
CA ASP A 100 20.56 9.68 -43.29
C ASP A 100 19.80 8.36 -43.56
N GLN A 101 18.56 8.43 -44.08
CA GLN A 101 17.87 7.21 -44.52
C GLN A 101 18.55 6.61 -45.76
N PRO A 102 18.89 5.31 -45.74
CA PRO A 102 19.37 4.63 -46.93
C PRO A 102 18.29 4.74 -48.02
N ALA A 103 18.71 5.10 -49.23
CA ALA A 103 17.81 5.17 -50.37
C ALA A 103 17.08 3.81 -50.52
N PRO A 104 15.77 3.81 -50.84
CA PRO A 104 15.06 2.56 -51.03
C PRO A 104 15.76 1.74 -52.11
N ASP A 105 16.07 0.48 -51.81
CA ASP A 105 16.69 -0.43 -52.75
C ASP A 105 15.85 -0.47 -54.03
N ALA A 106 16.51 -0.18 -55.15
CA ALA A 106 15.88 -0.23 -56.46
C ALA A 106 15.35 -1.66 -56.70
N PRO A 107 14.17 -1.81 -57.33
CA PRO A 107 13.58 -3.12 -57.53
C PRO A 107 14.50 -3.96 -58.41
N GLU A 108 14.89 -5.12 -57.89
CA GLU A 108 15.63 -6.14 -58.62
C GLU A 108 14.75 -6.61 -59.78
N THR A 109 15.06 -6.14 -60.99
CA THR A 109 14.31 -6.51 -62.18
C THR A 109 14.67 -7.95 -62.53
N ALA A 110 13.76 -8.87 -62.23
CA ALA A 110 13.81 -10.23 -62.74
C ALA A 110 13.49 -10.24 -64.24
N LEU A 111 14.53 -10.32 -65.09
CA LEU A 111 14.81 -11.35 -66.10
C LEU A 111 15.91 -10.89 -67.06
#